data_AF-A0AAU7Q8Z9-F1
#
_entry.id   AF-A0AAU7Q8Z9-F1
#
_cell.length_a   1.000
_cell.length_b   1.000
_cell.length_c   1.000
_cell.angle_alpha   90.00
_cell.angle_beta   90.00
_cell.angle_gamma   90.00
#
_symmetry.space_group_name_H-M   'P 1'
#
loop_
_entity.id
_entity.type
_entity.pdbx_description
1 polymer ?
#
loop_
_entity_poly.entity_id
_entity_poly.type
_entity_poly.pdbx_seq_one_letter_code
_entity_poly.pdbx_strand_id
1 'polypeptide(L)'
;METFEEIIKEGRKFGVFVTISSQRPNDISSTIISQAHNYFIHRLINQNDLYAIEKSVSYIDRMTEESIPTLSTGTCIFSGVACPMPLKLRITELAKECKPHSHTVSFEELKEKIQPRKIRRSSLTS
;
A
#
# COMPACT_ATOMS: atom_id res chain seq x y z
N MET A 1 -17.42 6.66 1.80
CA MET A 1 -16.28 7.43 2.34
C MET A 1 -16.68 8.22 3.59
N GLU A 2 -17.91 8.74 3.66
CA GLU A 2 -18.42 9.56 4.77
C GLU A 2 -18.16 8.97 6.17
N THR A 3 -18.42 7.68 6.38
CA THR A 3 -18.18 7.00 7.67
C THR A 3 -16.71 7.02 8.10
N PHE A 4 -15.75 6.91 7.18
CA PHE A 4 -14.33 6.97 7.54
C PHE A 4 -13.91 8.39 7.92
N GLU A 5 -14.48 9.41 7.27
CA GLU A 5 -14.22 10.80 7.63
C GLU A 5 -14.78 11.14 9.02
N GLU A 6 -15.96 10.62 9.37
CA GLU A 6 -16.52 10.78 10.72
C GLU A 6 -15.62 10.12 11.79
N ILE A 7 -15.19 8.88 11.56
CA ILE A 7 -14.29 8.18 12.50
C ILE A 7 -12.98 8.96 12.66
N ILE A 8 -12.44 9.54 11.59
CA ILE A 8 -11.20 10.31 11.67
C ILE A 8 -11.38 11.64 12.39
N LYS A 9 -12.50 12.34 12.18
CA LYS A 9 -12.79 13.61 12.85
C LYS A 9 -13.11 13.44 14.34
N GLU A 10 -13.88 12.42 14.69
CA GLU A 10 -14.49 12.27 16.01
C GLU A 10 -13.89 11.13 16.84
N GLY A 11 -13.25 10.14 16.22
CA GLY A 11 -12.76 8.91 16.86
C GLY A 11 -11.78 9.16 18.01
N ARG A 12 -11.02 10.26 17.97
CA ARG A 12 -10.13 10.67 19.07
C ARG A 12 -10.89 10.90 20.38
N LYS A 13 -12.15 11.35 20.34
CA LYS A 13 -13.00 11.54 21.52
C LYS A 13 -13.33 10.22 22.21
N PHE A 14 -13.25 9.11 21.47
CA PHE A 14 -13.61 7.77 21.93
C PHE A 14 -12.41 6.83 22.04
N GLY A 15 -11.18 7.33 21.86
CA GLY A 15 -9.97 6.52 21.90
C GLY A 15 -9.85 5.51 20.74
N VAL A 16 -10.53 5.77 19.62
CA VAL A 16 -10.49 4.92 18.42
C VAL A 16 -9.34 5.33 17.52
N PHE A 17 -8.61 4.35 17.01
CA PHE A 17 -7.53 4.53 16.04
C PHE A 17 -7.85 3.81 14.74
N VAL A 18 -7.50 4.45 13.63
CA VAL A 18 -7.63 3.87 12.28
C VAL A 18 -6.25 3.85 11.64
N THR A 19 -5.95 2.74 10.97
CA THR A 19 -4.79 2.62 10.09
C THR A 19 -5.29 2.36 8.68
N ILE A 20 -4.85 3.19 7.75
CA ILE A 20 -5.19 3.09 6.33
C ILE A 20 -3.93 2.68 5.58
N SER A 21 -4.06 1.67 4.74
CA SER A 21 -2.99 1.20 3.86
C SER A 21 -3.50 1.20 2.43
N SER A 22 -2.79 1.91 1.55
CA SER A 22 -3.10 1.98 0.11
C SER A 22 -1.82 2.00 -0.71
N GLN A 23 -1.90 1.46 -1.92
CA GLN A 23 -0.84 1.61 -2.94
C GLN A 23 -0.97 2.92 -3.74
N ARG A 24 -2.13 3.57 -3.67
CA ARG A 24 -2.46 4.82 -4.36
C ARG A 24 -3.01 5.82 -3.34
N PRO A 25 -2.14 6.55 -2.63
CA PRO A 25 -2.60 7.56 -1.68
C PRO A 25 -3.45 8.65 -2.32
N ASN A 26 -3.25 8.98 -3.61
CA ASN A 26 -4.08 9.98 -4.30
C ASN A 26 -5.56 9.57 -4.44
N ASP A 27 -5.89 8.28 -4.32
CA ASP A 27 -7.28 7.80 -4.35
C ASP A 27 -7.98 7.95 -2.98
N ILE A 28 -7.24 8.33 -1.93
CA ILE A 28 -7.78 8.58 -0.59
C ILE A 28 -8.25 10.05 -0.50
N SER A 29 -9.39 10.29 0.15
CA SER A 29 -9.89 11.64 0.42
C SER A 29 -8.82 12.51 1.09
N SER A 30 -8.59 13.72 0.57
CA SER A 30 -7.64 14.67 1.14
C SER A 30 -7.99 15.05 2.59
N THR A 31 -9.27 15.01 2.96
CA THR A 31 -9.73 15.17 4.34
C THR A 31 -9.16 14.09 5.26
N ILE A 32 -9.14 12.84 4.77
CA ILE A 32 -8.61 11.69 5.51
C ILE A 32 -7.09 11.80 5.65
N ILE A 33 -6.39 12.09 4.54
CA ILE A 33 -4.93 12.19 4.56
C ILE A 33 -4.51 13.34 5.47
N SER A 34 -5.05 14.54 5.31
CA SER A 34 -4.65 15.72 6.13
C SER A 34 -4.88 15.59 7.64
N GLN A 35 -5.77 14.70 8.09
CA GLN A 35 -6.03 14.43 9.51
C GLN A 35 -5.20 13.25 10.05
N ALA A 36 -4.47 12.53 9.19
CA ALA A 36 -3.61 11.45 9.64
C ALA A 36 -2.40 12.01 10.41
N HIS A 37 -2.16 11.44 11.59
CA HIS A 37 -1.09 11.89 12.47
C HIS A 37 0.28 11.31 12.13
N ASN A 38 0.32 10.08 11.60
CA ASN A 38 1.54 9.32 11.35
C ASN A 38 1.47 8.62 9.99
N TYR A 39 2.59 8.62 9.29
CA TYR A 39 2.73 8.14 7.93
C TYR A 39 3.90 7.17 7.81
N PHE A 40 3.63 6.04 7.19
CA PHE A 40 4.64 5.10 6.71
C PHE A 40 4.62 5.13 5.19
N ILE A 41 5.57 5.86 4.60
CA ILE A 41 5.59 6.12 3.17
C ILE A 41 6.57 5.15 2.52
N HIS A 42 6.02 4.12 1.89
CA HIS A 42 6.79 3.20 1.06
C HIS A 42 7.10 3.82 -0.30
N ARG A 43 7.82 3.07 -1.15
CA ARG A 43 8.16 3.53 -2.51
C ARG A 43 6.90 3.91 -3.30
N LEU A 44 6.82 5.18 -3.71
CA LEU A 44 5.81 5.71 -4.62
C LEU A 44 6.49 6.26 -5.88
N ILE A 45 5.97 5.91 -7.06
CA ILE A 45 6.54 6.31 -8.36
C ILE A 45 5.61 7.30 -9.09
N ASN A 46 4.31 7.20 -8.86
CA ASN A 46 3.33 8.06 -9.49
C ASN A 46 3.42 9.48 -8.91
N GLN A 47 3.44 10.48 -9.79
CA GLN A 47 3.59 11.89 -9.39
C GLN A 47 2.40 12.41 -8.58
N ASN A 48 1.17 11.99 -8.91
CA ASN A 48 -0.02 12.42 -8.16
C ASN A 48 -0.01 11.84 -6.74
N ASP A 49 0.47 10.60 -6.58
CA ASP A 49 0.63 9.96 -5.28
C ASP A 49 1.69 10.67 -4.43
N LEU A 50 2.84 11.03 -5.02
CA LEU A 50 3.87 11.82 -4.34
C LEU A 50 3.33 13.19 -3.91
N TYR A 51 2.64 13.88 -4.81
CA TYR A 51 2.05 15.19 -4.54
C TYR A 51 0.97 15.16 -3.44
N ALA A 52 0.15 14.11 -3.40
CA ALA A 52 -0.83 13.91 -2.34
C ALA A 52 -0.16 13.78 -0.96
N ILE A 53 1.00 13.11 -0.90
CA ILE A 53 1.80 12.97 0.32
C ILE A 53 2.49 14.29 0.68
N GLU A 54 3.16 14.94 -0.27
CA GLU A 54 3.84 16.24 -0.07
C GLU A 54 2.89 17.28 0.56
N LYS A 55 1.67 17.38 0.04
CA LYS A 55 0.66 18.32 0.54
C LYS A 55 0.12 18.01 1.93
N SER A 56 0.13 16.75 2.32
CA SER A 56 -0.58 16.29 3.53
C SER A 56 0.36 16.09 4.71
N VAL A 57 1.63 15.78 4.44
CA VAL A 57 2.63 15.46 5.47
C VAL A 57 3.40 16.73 5.83
N SER A 58 2.99 17.35 6.93
CA SER A 58 3.85 18.32 7.61
C SER A 58 5.17 17.62 7.96
N TYR A 59 6.32 18.26 7.72
CA TYR A 59 7.68 17.76 8.02
C TYR A 59 8.39 16.89 6.97
N ILE A 60 7.85 16.66 5.77
CA ILE A 60 8.69 16.13 4.67
C ILE A 60 9.49 17.27 4.04
N ASP A 61 10.82 17.18 4.11
CA ASP A 61 11.71 18.03 3.35
C ASP A 61 11.87 17.51 1.90
N ARG A 62 12.30 18.39 1.01
CA ARG A 62 12.46 18.09 -0.42
C ARG A 62 13.44 16.94 -0.69
N MET A 63 14.52 16.82 0.08
CA MET A 63 15.49 15.73 -0.10
C MET A 63 14.86 14.38 0.26
N THR A 64 14.08 14.35 1.34
CA THR A 64 13.31 13.17 1.75
C THR A 64 12.28 12.80 0.70
N GLU A 65 11.54 13.79 0.17
CA GLU A 65 10.56 13.59 -0.90
C GLU A 65 11.20 12.99 -2.16
N GLU A 66 12.28 13.58 -2.65
CA GLU A 66 13.04 13.12 -3.83
C GLU A 66 13.61 11.69 -3.63
N SER A 67 13.77 11.24 -2.38
CA SER A 67 14.23 9.89 -2.08
C SER A 67 13.12 8.83 -2.14
N ILE A 68 11.84 9.19 -1.99
CA ILE A 68 10.71 8.25 -1.92
C ILE A 68 10.66 7.29 -3.12
N PRO A 69 10.83 7.75 -4.38
CA PRO A 69 10.78 6.86 -5.55
C PRO A 69 11.94 5.84 -5.60
N THR A 70 13.04 6.13 -4.90
CA THR A 70 14.26 5.31 -4.90
C THR A 70 14.32 4.30 -3.75
N LEU A 71 13.33 4.31 -2.84
CA LEU A 71 13.29 3.39 -1.71
C LEU A 71 13.32 1.93 -2.16
N SER A 72 14.13 1.13 -1.49
CA SER A 72 14.16 -0.32 -1.72
C SER A 72 12.95 -1.00 -1.07
N THR A 73 12.55 -2.16 -1.58
CA THR A 73 11.53 -3.00 -0.94
C THR A 73 11.89 -3.28 0.52
N GLY A 74 10.88 -3.24 1.40
CA GLY A 74 11.09 -3.39 2.84
C GLY A 74 11.66 -2.15 3.53
N THR A 75 11.72 -1.00 2.85
CA THR A 75 12.04 0.30 3.48
C THR A 75 10.90 1.29 3.33
N CYS A 76 10.83 2.25 4.24
CA CYS A 76 9.87 3.35 4.20
C CYS A 76 10.45 4.62 4.84
N ILE A 77 9.81 5.76 4.55
CA ILE A 77 9.98 6.99 5.32
C ILE A 77 8.90 7.05 6.40
N PHE A 78 9.41 7.10 7.63
CA PHE A 78 8.84 7.55 8.89
C PHE A 78 8.45 9.03 8.91
N SER A 79 7.20 9.47 8.99
CA SER A 79 6.91 10.90 9.31
C SER A 79 5.62 11.08 10.09
N GLY A 80 5.56 12.03 11.02
CA GLY A 80 4.35 12.33 11.78
C GLY A 80 4.61 12.80 13.20
N VAL A 81 3.54 12.97 13.98
CA VAL A 81 3.60 13.56 15.33
C VAL A 81 4.43 12.77 16.33
N ALA A 82 4.69 11.48 16.09
CA ALA A 82 5.46 10.66 17.01
C ALA A 82 6.98 10.90 16.92
N CYS A 83 7.47 11.61 15.89
CA CYS A 83 8.90 11.94 15.75
C CYS A 83 9.10 13.34 15.17
N PRO A 84 10.03 14.15 15.70
CA PRO A 84 10.22 15.53 15.23
C PRO A 84 10.86 15.66 13.83
N MET A 85 11.35 14.57 13.23
CA MET A 85 11.97 14.58 11.90
C MET A 85 11.65 13.29 11.13
N PRO A 86 11.68 13.32 9.78
CA PRO A 86 11.51 12.11 9.00
C PRO A 86 12.60 11.07 9.27
N LEU A 87 12.23 9.80 9.36
CA LEU A 87 13.15 8.69 9.61
C LEU A 87 13.10 7.68 8.48
N LYS A 88 14.24 7.32 7.90
CA LYS A 88 14.30 6.18 6.96
C LYS A 88 14.36 4.87 7.75
N LEU A 89 13.32 4.05 7.63
CA LEU A 89 13.19 2.79 8.37
C LEU A 89 13.35 1.58 7.44
N ARG A 90 13.90 0.49 8.00
CA ARG A 90 13.85 -0.85 7.40
C ARG A 90 12.85 -1.68 8.18
N ILE A 91 11.83 -2.16 7.47
CA ILE A 91 10.79 -3.01 8.05
C ILE A 91 11.31 -4.44 8.12
N THR A 92 11.20 -5.03 9.31
CA THR A 92 11.59 -6.43 9.51
C THR A 92 10.55 -7.34 8.86
N GLU A 93 11.01 -8.37 8.16
CA GLU A 93 10.09 -9.34 7.59
C GLU A 93 9.35 -10.12 8.68
N LEU A 94 8.06 -10.37 8.45
CA LEU A 94 7.28 -11.25 9.31
C LEU A 94 7.81 -12.69 9.24
N ALA A 95 7.71 -13.41 10.36
CA ALA A 95 7.94 -14.85 10.40
C ALA A 95 7.03 -15.57 9.40
N LYS A 96 7.45 -16.73 8.86
CA LYS A 96 6.75 -17.39 7.75
C LYS A 96 5.30 -17.70 8.08
N GLU A 97 5.04 -18.12 9.31
CA GLU A 97 3.75 -18.41 9.92
C GLU A 97 2.82 -17.19 10.03
N CYS A 98 3.38 -15.98 10.03
CA CYS A 98 2.62 -14.72 10.12
C CYS A 98 2.50 -14.00 8.77
N LYS A 99 3.15 -14.50 7.71
CA LYS A 99 3.05 -13.88 6.39
C LYS A 99 1.63 -14.11 5.83
N PRO A 100 1.00 -13.10 5.22
CA PRO A 100 -0.27 -13.29 4.55
C PRO A 100 -0.12 -14.30 3.41
N HIS A 101 -1.17 -15.10 3.18
CA HIS A 101 -1.24 -16.06 2.07
C HIS A 101 -1.50 -15.34 0.73
N SER A 102 -0.65 -14.36 0.41
CA SER A 102 -0.79 -13.45 -0.74
C SER A 102 0.15 -13.80 -1.88
N HIS A 103 0.67 -15.02 -1.91
CA HIS A 103 1.54 -15.47 -3.00
C HIS A 103 0.69 -15.51 -4.29
N THR A 104 1.08 -14.73 -5.29
CA THR A 104 0.55 -14.89 -6.64
C THR A 104 0.80 -16.33 -7.04
N VAL A 105 -0.26 -17.07 -7.41
CA VAL A 105 -0.15 -18.44 -7.89
C VAL A 105 0.90 -18.47 -9.00
N SER A 106 1.88 -19.36 -8.89
CA SER A 106 2.89 -19.49 -9.93
C SER A 106 2.19 -19.86 -11.25
N PHE A 107 2.62 -19.23 -12.34
CA PHE A 107 2.04 -19.50 -13.66
C PHE A 107 2.24 -20.96 -14.07
N GLU A 108 3.30 -21.60 -13.59
CA GLU A 108 3.60 -23.02 -13.76
C GLU A 108 2.54 -23.90 -13.07
N GLU A 109 2.13 -23.57 -11.85
CA GLU A 109 1.06 -24.28 -11.12
C GLU A 109 -0.32 -24.14 -11.81
N LEU A 110 -0.55 -23.03 -12.52
CA LEU A 110 -1.77 -22.83 -13.31
C LEU A 110 -1.78 -23.67 -14.59
N LYS A 111 -0.63 -23.86 -15.24
CA LYS A 111 -0.52 -24.70 -16.45
C LYS A 111 -0.84 -26.17 -16.17
N GLU A 112 -0.44 -26.70 -15.02
CA GLU A 112 -0.75 -28.08 -14.64
C GLU A 112 -2.25 -28.32 -14.43
N LYS A 113 -2.98 -27.29 -13.97
CA LYS A 113 -4.44 -27.36 -13.78
C LYS A 113 -5.23 -27.22 -15.08
N ILE A 114 -4.67 -26.56 -16.10
CA ILE A 114 -5.32 -26.39 -17.41
C ILE A 114 -4.82 -27.50 -18.34
N GLN A 115 -5.30 -28.73 -18.14
CA GLN A 115 -5.15 -29.76 -19.19
C GLN A 115 -6.09 -29.40 -20.35
N PRO A 116 -5.59 -29.25 -21.60
CA PRO A 116 -6.45 -28.97 -22.73
C PRO A 116 -7.43 -30.14 -22.92
N ARG A 117 -8.74 -29.83 -22.87
CA ARG A 117 -9.81 -30.79 -23.20
C ARG A 117 -9.51 -31.34 -24.60
N LYS A 118 -9.20 -32.64 -24.71
CA LYS A 118 -9.04 -33.32 -26.01
C LYS A 118 -10.31 -33.10 -26.83
N ILE A 119 -10.21 -32.28 -27.87
CA ILE A 119 -11.26 -32.15 -28.88
C ILE A 119 -11.36 -33.52 -29.55
N ARG A 120 -12.42 -34.28 -29.25
CA ARG A 120 -12.75 -35.51 -29.98
C ARG A 120 -13.05 -35.11 -31.42
N ARG A 121 -12.07 -35.25 -32.32
CA ARG A 121 -12.35 -35.33 -33.75
C ARG A 121 -13.04 -36.67 -33.98
N SER A 122 -14.36 -36.65 -34.05
CA SER A 122 -15.12 -37.77 -34.61
C SER A 122 -14.74 -37.90 -36.07
N SER A 123 -14.10 -39.01 -36.40
CA SER A 123 -13.92 -39.52 -37.75
C SER A 123 -15.26 -39.61 -38.47
N LEU A 124 -15.51 -38.68 -39.39
CA LEU A 124 -16.45 -38.86 -40.48
C LEU A 124 -15.63 -39.25 -41.71
N THR A 125 -15.36 -40.55 -41.80
CA THR A 125 -15.14 -41.25 -43.06
C THR A 125 -16.50 -41.45 -43.73
N SER A 126 -16.66 -40.91 -44.93
CA SER A 126 -17.48 -41.47 -46.02
C SER A 126 -17.00 -40.84 -47.32
#